data_AF-A0A2R4WH36-F1
#
_entry.id   AF-A0A2R4WH36-F1
#
_cell.length_a   1.000
_cell.length_b   1.000
_cell.length_c   1.000
_cell.angle_alpha   90.00
_cell.angle_beta   90.00
_cell.angle_gamma   90.00
#
_symmetry.space_group_name_H-M   'P 1'
#
loop_
_entity.id
_entity.type
_entity.pdbx_description
1 polymer ?
#
loop_
_entity_poly.entity_id
_entity_poly.type
_entity_poly.pdbx_seq_one_letter_code
_entity_poly.pdbx_strand_id
1 'polypeptide(L)'
;MTAGEAYRAKLLTDDALDAAIAAYLADPSQPAMLEIGDKRLDVAAAVLANAYSTEVLAQDGATGPQRRNAVTTAILLAPVG
;
A
#
# COMPACT_ATOMS: atom_id res chain seq x y z
N MET A 1 -8.52 4.16 12.64
CA MET A 1 -8.54 2.77 12.17
C MET A 1 -7.39 2.58 11.18
N THR A 2 -6.89 1.36 10.96
CA THR A 2 -5.93 1.08 9.88
C THR A 2 -6.63 0.64 8.61
N ALA A 3 -5.92 0.66 7.47
CA ALA A 3 -6.49 0.14 6.22
C ALA A 3 -6.73 -1.38 6.31
N GLY A 4 -5.95 -2.11 7.11
CA GLY A 4 -6.19 -3.52 7.41
C GLY A 4 -7.47 -3.76 8.22
N GLU A 5 -7.84 -2.85 9.11
CA GLU A 5 -9.16 -2.88 9.76
C GLU A 5 -10.28 -2.60 8.75
N ALA A 6 -10.09 -1.64 7.83
CA ALA A 6 -11.05 -1.37 6.76
C ALA A 6 -11.23 -2.57 5.81
N TYR A 7 -10.14 -3.24 5.47
CA TYR A 7 -10.13 -4.46 4.66
C TYR A 7 -10.92 -5.59 5.31
N ARG A 8 -10.69 -5.82 6.62
CA ARG A 8 -11.48 -6.79 7.40
C ARG A 8 -12.97 -6.43 7.47
N ALA A 9 -13.28 -5.14 7.54
CA ALA A 9 -14.65 -4.62 7.53
C ALA A 9 -15.28 -4.57 6.12
N LYS A 10 -14.58 -5.04 5.07
CA LYS A 10 -15.04 -5.01 3.67
C LYS A 10 -15.29 -3.60 3.11
N LEU A 11 -14.67 -2.58 3.72
CA LEU A 11 -14.66 -1.20 3.22
C LEU A 11 -13.55 -0.97 2.18
N LEU A 12 -12.53 -1.81 2.19
CA LEU A 12 -11.49 -1.90 1.19
C LEU A 12 -11.58 -3.27 0.50
N THR A 13 -11.73 -3.27 -0.82
CA THR A 13 -11.84 -4.50 -1.61
C THR A 13 -10.46 -5.00 -2.05
N ASP A 14 -10.39 -6.31 -2.32
CA ASP A 14 -9.19 -6.97 -2.83
C ASP A 14 -8.74 -6.33 -4.15
N ASP A 15 -9.68 -6.06 -5.07
CA ASP A 15 -9.41 -5.42 -6.36
C ASP A 15 -8.83 -4.00 -6.21
N ALA A 16 -9.38 -3.21 -5.28
CA ALA A 16 -8.90 -1.84 -5.06
C ALA A 16 -7.50 -1.84 -4.44
N LEU A 17 -7.25 -2.74 -3.48
CA LEU A 17 -5.93 -2.94 -2.88
C LEU A 17 -4.91 -3.37 -3.95
N ASP A 18 -5.26 -4.37 -4.76
CA ASP A 18 -4.39 -4.91 -5.81
C ASP A 18 -4.09 -3.87 -6.90
N ALA A 19 -5.08 -3.08 -7.31
CA ALA A 19 -4.90 -2.00 -8.27
C ALA A 19 -3.97 -0.91 -7.73
N ALA A 20 -4.11 -0.53 -6.46
CA ALA A 20 -3.23 0.47 -5.82
C ALA A 20 -1.79 -0.03 -5.70
N ILE A 21 -1.59 -1.29 -5.34
CA ILE A 21 -0.25 -1.91 -5.29
C ILE A 21 0.38 -1.94 -6.68
N ALA A 22 -0.38 -2.34 -7.70
CA ALA A 22 0.11 -2.41 -9.08
C ALA A 22 0.48 -1.02 -9.61
N ALA A 23 -0.36 -0.01 -9.36
CA ALA A 23 -0.09 1.37 -9.77
C ALA A 23 1.18 1.92 -9.12
N TYR A 24 1.34 1.74 -7.80
CA TYR A 24 2.54 2.18 -7.09
C TYR A 24 3.81 1.47 -7.59
N LEU A 25 3.76 0.16 -7.84
CA LEU A 25 4.93 -0.58 -8.33
C LEU A 25 5.28 -0.26 -9.79
N ALA A 26 4.30 0.17 -10.60
CA ALA A 26 4.53 0.61 -11.98
C ALA A 26 5.27 1.94 -12.03
N ASP A 27 4.87 2.91 -11.21
CA ASP A 27 5.56 4.20 -11.09
C ASP A 27 5.35 4.83 -9.70
N PRO A 28 6.30 4.66 -8.76
CA PRO A 28 6.23 5.23 -7.41
C PRO A 28 6.25 6.76 -7.37
N SER A 29 6.61 7.43 -8.47
CA SER A 29 6.64 8.90 -8.54
C SER A 29 5.26 9.51 -8.81
N GLN A 30 4.31 8.70 -9.28
CA GLN A 30 2.94 9.13 -9.52
C GLN A 30 2.11 9.03 -8.24
N PRO A 31 1.17 9.96 -8.03
CA PRO A 31 0.26 9.87 -6.90
C PRO A 31 -0.61 8.62 -7.02
N ALA A 32 -0.58 7.77 -6.00
CA ALA A 32 -1.46 6.61 -5.85
C ALA A 32 -2.32 6.81 -4.60
N MET A 33 -3.60 7.10 -4.81
CA MET A 33 -4.57 7.29 -3.74
C MET A 33 -5.52 6.11 -3.68
N LEU A 34 -5.67 5.52 -2.50
CA LEU A 34 -6.59 4.42 -2.24
C LEU A 34 -7.84 4.96 -1.53
N GLU A 35 -9.00 4.81 -2.17
CA GLU A 35 -10.29 5.15 -1.59
C GLU A 35 -10.77 4.02 -0.67
N ILE A 36 -11.19 4.37 0.55
CA ILE A 36 -11.63 3.44 1.59
C ILE A 36 -12.91 4.03 2.21
N GLY A 37 -14.07 3.66 1.68
CA GLY A 37 -15.33 4.31 2.06
C GLY A 37 -15.33 5.80 1.71
N ASP A 38 -15.48 6.66 2.72
CA ASP A 38 -15.41 8.13 2.63
C ASP A 38 -14.00 8.69 2.86
N LYS A 39 -13.01 7.81 3.05
CA LYS A 39 -11.65 8.16 3.43
C LYS A 39 -10.67 7.83 2.31
N ARG A 40 -9.47 8.41 2.42
CA ARG A 40 -8.40 8.27 1.44
C ARG A 40 -7.07 7.95 2.11
N LEU A 41 -6.26 7.14 1.44
CA LEU A 41 -4.92 6.77 1.86
C LEU A 41 -3.93 7.00 0.73
N ASP A 42 -2.88 7.79 1.01
CA ASP A 42 -1.75 7.99 0.11
C ASP A 42 -0.80 6.79 0.23
N VAL A 43 -0.67 6.02 -0.85
CA VAL A 43 0.12 4.79 -0.88
C VAL A 43 1.61 5.09 -0.75
N ALA A 44 2.11 6.16 -1.38
CA ALA A 44 3.52 6.53 -1.29
C ALA A 44 3.87 6.97 0.13
N ALA A 45 3.00 7.76 0.77
CA ALA A 45 3.17 8.16 2.16
C ALA A 45 3.16 6.94 3.11
N ALA A 46 2.24 5.98 2.88
CA ALA A 46 2.18 4.74 3.66
C ALA A 46 3.47 3.91 3.51
N VAL A 47 4.01 3.80 2.29
CA VAL A 47 5.25 3.07 2.02
C VAL A 47 6.44 3.76 2.68
N LEU A 48 6.57 5.08 2.55
CA LEU A 48 7.66 5.85 3.16
C LEU A 48 7.63 5.81 4.69
N ALA A 49 6.44 5.70 5.28
CA ALA A 49 6.27 5.57 6.72
C ALA A 49 6.58 4.15 7.25
N ASN A 50 6.75 3.15 6.39
CA ASN A 50 7.01 1.77 6.77
C ASN A 50 8.47 1.37 6.48
N ALA A 51 9.29 1.24 7.53
CA ALA A 51 10.71 0.93 7.41
C ALA A 51 10.97 -0.38 6.63
N TYR A 52 10.24 -1.46 6.94
CA TYR A 52 10.36 -2.73 6.22
C TYR A 52 10.09 -2.56 4.73
N SER A 53 9.04 -1.81 4.37
CA SER A 53 8.69 -1.57 2.97
C SER A 53 9.76 -0.75 2.25
N THR A 54 10.29 0.30 2.89
CA THR A 54 11.39 1.10 2.31
C THR A 54 12.65 0.27 2.09
N GLU A 55 13.02 -0.59 3.06
CA GLU A 55 14.20 -1.44 2.98
C GLU A 55 14.08 -2.48 1.86
N VAL A 56 12.94 -3.17 1.75
CA VAL A 56 12.72 -4.16 0.69
C VAL A 56 12.71 -3.50 -0.69
N LEU A 57 12.07 -2.33 -0.83
CA LEU A 57 11.99 -1.65 -2.13
C LEU A 57 13.32 -1.04 -2.59
N ALA A 58 14.26 -0.79 -1.68
CA ALA A 58 15.60 -0.30 -1.99
C ALA A 58 16.59 -1.43 -2.39
N GLN A 59 16.21 -2.70 -2.25
CA GLN A 59 17.09 -3.83 -2.59
C GLN A 59 17.06 -4.10 -4.10
N ASP A 60 18.21 -4.00 -4.76
CA ASP A 60 18.39 -4.28 -6.20
C ASP A 60 17.95 -5.70 -6.63
N GLY A 61 17.89 -6.65 -5.68
CA GLY A 61 17.50 -8.03 -5.90
C GLY A 61 16.08 -8.39 -5.44
N ALA A 62 15.27 -7.43 -4.99
CA ALA A 62 13.93 -7.72 -4.49
C ALA A 62 13.04 -8.29 -5.60
N THR A 63 12.54 -9.50 -5.39
CA THR A 63 11.64 -10.18 -6.33
C THR A 63 10.29 -9.46 -6.43
N GLY A 64 9.58 -9.63 -7.54
CA GLY A 64 8.22 -9.09 -7.71
C GLY A 64 7.29 -9.39 -6.53
N PRO A 65 7.21 -10.64 -6.04
CA PRO A 65 6.43 -10.97 -4.85
C PRO A 65 6.89 -10.25 -3.56
N GLN A 66 8.20 -10.10 -3.34
CA GLN A 66 8.72 -9.35 -2.18
C GLN A 66 8.30 -7.89 -2.23
N ARG A 67 8.47 -7.24 -3.39
CA ARG A 67 8.06 -5.84 -3.59
C ARG A 67 6.56 -5.67 -3.40
N ARG A 68 5.74 -6.59 -3.94
CA ARG A 68 4.28 -6.60 -3.72
C ARG A 68 3.94 -6.69 -2.24
N ASN A 69 4.51 -7.66 -1.53
CA ASN A 69 4.24 -7.86 -0.11
C ASN A 69 4.68 -6.66 0.74
N ALA A 70 5.82 -6.05 0.43
CA ALA A 70 6.28 -4.83 1.08
C ALA A 70 5.25 -3.70 0.96
N VAL A 71 4.72 -3.45 -0.24
CA VAL A 71 3.70 -2.42 -0.46
C VAL A 71 2.38 -2.79 0.23
N THR A 72 1.95 -4.05 0.14
CA THR A 72 0.75 -4.55 0.85
C THR A 72 0.86 -4.32 2.35
N THR A 73 2.00 -4.65 2.95
CA THR A 73 2.25 -4.45 4.39
C THR A 73 2.17 -2.97 4.77
N ALA A 74 2.78 -2.07 3.99
CA ALA A 74 2.69 -0.63 4.22
C ALA A 74 1.24 -0.14 4.22
N ILE A 75 0.47 -0.49 3.18
CA ILE A 75 -0.93 -0.07 3.04
C ILE A 75 -1.76 -0.57 4.22
N LEU A 76 -1.72 -1.87 4.51
CA LEU A 76 -2.60 -2.48 5.53
C LEU A 76 -2.29 -2.01 6.96
N LEU A 77 -1.04 -1.61 7.25
CA LEU A 77 -0.65 -1.10 8.55
C LEU A 77 -0.85 0.42 8.70
N ALA A 78 -1.00 1.15 7.60
CA ALA A 78 -1.15 2.59 7.65
C ALA A 78 -2.50 3.01 8.29
N PRO A 79 -2.49 4.08 9.11
CA PRO A 79 -3.72 4.66 9.63
C PRO A 79 -4.52 5.30 8.49
N VAL A 80 -5.84 5.17 8.57
CA VAL A 80 -6.80 5.83 7.68
C VAL A 80 -7.55 6.85 8.52
N GLY A 81 -7.38 8.13 8.16
CA GLY A 81 -7.99 9.30 8.82
C GLY A 81 -9.49 9.22 8.80
#